data_AF-A0A958JB77-F1
#
_entry.id   AF-A0A958JB77-F1
#
_cell.length_a   1.000
_cell.length_b   1.000
_cell.length_c   1.000
_cell.angle_alpha   90.00
_cell.angle_beta   90.00
_cell.angle_gamma   90.00
#
_symmetry.space_group_name_H-M   'P 1'
#
loop_
_entity.id
_entity.type
_entity.pdbx_description
1 polymer ?
#
loop_
_entity_poly.entity_id
_entity_poly.type
_entity_poly.pdbx_seq_one_letter_code
_entity_poly.pdbx_strand_id
1 'polypeptide(L)'
;MSPANSKDFSPVNICFQEAAITYLFAAILEQRGVPTLILRDIKSYDGTSKLITEPQYLSNTNSSTPETTLIVGEFDDVKDLSSYTICRPLTEEKIEYTLRAFVNEA
;
A
#
# COMPACT_ATOMS: atom_id res chain seq x y z
N MET A 1 -18.53 14.15 -25.83
CA MET A 1 -17.17 13.61 -25.77
C MET A 1 -16.96 13.11 -24.35
N SER A 2 -16.95 11.80 -24.14
CA SER A 2 -16.76 11.22 -22.80
C SER A 2 -15.29 10.86 -22.61
N PRO A 3 -14.59 11.33 -21.57
CA PRO A 3 -13.29 10.81 -21.23
C PRO A 3 -13.51 9.60 -20.32
N ALA A 4 -13.56 8.40 -20.87
CA ALA A 4 -13.70 7.18 -20.08
C ALA A 4 -12.50 6.27 -20.34
N ASN A 5 -11.32 6.73 -19.90
CA ASN A 5 -10.30 5.84 -19.38
C ASN A 5 -10.40 5.89 -17.85
N SER A 6 -11.60 5.67 -17.30
CA SER A 6 -11.73 5.24 -15.91
C SER A 6 -11.24 3.80 -15.88
N LYS A 7 -9.94 3.60 -15.66
CA LYS A 7 -9.50 2.32 -15.11
C LYS A 7 -10.28 2.17 -13.81
N ASP A 8 -11.24 1.25 -13.75
CA ASP A 8 -11.93 0.88 -12.52
C ASP A 8 -10.90 0.20 -11.62
N PHE A 9 -10.10 1.00 -10.92
CA PHE A 9 -9.15 0.51 -9.95
C PHE A 9 -9.93 -0.01 -8.75
N SER A 10 -9.72 -1.27 -8.38
CA SER A 10 -10.10 -1.76 -7.06
C SER A 10 -9.43 -0.87 -6.00
N PRO A 11 -10.14 -0.53 -4.91
CA PRO A 11 -9.58 0.31 -3.87
C PRO A 11 -8.32 -0.31 -3.27
N VAL A 12 -7.31 0.53 -3.01
CA VAL A 12 -6.11 0.13 -2.29
C VAL A 12 -6.39 0.16 -0.80
N ASN A 13 -6.20 -0.96 -0.12
CA ASN A 13 -6.32 -1.05 1.33
C ASN A 13 -5.10 -0.42 2.00
N ILE A 14 -5.33 0.32 3.08
CA ILE A 14 -4.26 0.97 3.85
C ILE A 14 -4.47 0.69 5.33
N CYS A 15 -3.45 0.14 5.97
CA CYS A 15 -3.48 -0.19 7.40
C CYS A 15 -2.11 0.07 8.04
N PHE A 16 -2.03 1.12 8.86
CA PHE A 16 -0.88 1.42 9.71
C PHE A 16 -1.32 1.57 11.16
N GLN A 17 -0.41 1.29 12.09
CA GLN A 17 -0.61 1.58 13.51
C GLN A 17 -0.75 3.09 13.73
N GLU A 18 0.04 3.87 12.99
CA GLU A 18 0.01 5.33 13.05
C GLU A 18 -0.94 5.92 12.01
N ALA A 19 -2.03 6.53 12.48
CA ALA A 19 -3.06 7.09 11.61
C ALA A 19 -2.52 8.17 10.64
N ALA A 20 -1.52 8.95 11.05
CA ALA A 20 -0.89 9.96 10.20
C ALA A 20 -0.27 9.35 8.93
N ILE A 21 0.36 8.17 9.05
CA ILE A 21 0.93 7.45 7.92
C ILE A 21 -0.18 6.92 7.00
N THR A 22 -1.24 6.34 7.58
CA THR A 22 -2.43 5.92 6.82
C THR A 22 -2.99 7.04 5.96
N TYR A 23 -3.23 8.22 6.57
CA TYR A 23 -3.79 9.36 5.86
C TYR A 23 -2.83 9.97 4.84
N LEU A 24 -1.51 9.92 5.09
CA LEU A 24 -0.49 10.33 4.12
C LEU A 24 -0.61 9.51 2.83
N PHE A 25 -0.59 8.18 2.93
CA PHE A 25 -0.71 7.32 1.75
C PHE A 25 -2.08 7.44 1.08
N ALA A 26 -3.16 7.56 1.87
CA ALA A 26 -4.51 7.76 1.33
C ALA A 26 -4.59 9.02 0.46
N ALA A 27 -4.15 10.17 0.99
CA ALA A 27 -4.18 11.43 0.29
C ALA A 27 -3.36 11.41 -1.01
N ILE A 28 -2.18 10.79 -0.98
CA ILE A 28 -1.28 10.68 -2.13
C ILE A 28 -1.89 9.82 -3.25
N LEU A 29 -2.61 8.75 -2.91
CA LEU A 29 -3.31 7.90 -3.88
C LEU A 29 -4.58 8.56 -4.41
N GLU A 30 -5.37 9.19 -3.55
CA GLU A 30 -6.60 9.88 -3.94
C GLU A 30 -6.33 11.06 -4.88
N GLN A 31 -5.25 11.82 -4.64
CA GLN A 31 -4.80 12.87 -5.56
C GLN A 31 -4.47 12.35 -6.97
N ARG A 32 -4.14 11.06 -7.09
CA ARG A 32 -3.86 10.38 -8.37
C ARG A 32 -5.09 9.66 -8.94
N GLY A 33 -6.26 9.84 -8.33
CA GLY A 33 -7.50 9.19 -8.74
C GLY A 33 -7.57 7.69 -8.41
N VAL A 34 -6.72 7.21 -7.49
CA VAL A 34 -6.76 5.82 -7.02
C VAL A 34 -7.63 5.77 -5.76
N PRO A 35 -8.75 5.02 -5.77
CA PRO A 35 -9.59 4.90 -4.59
C PRO A 35 -8.85 4.16 -3.47
N THR A 36 -9.10 4.55 -2.22
CA THR A 36 -8.48 3.93 -1.05
C THR A 36 -9.52 3.44 -0.05
N LEU A 37 -9.18 2.38 0.68
CA LEU A 37 -9.98 1.85 1.78
C LEU A 37 -9.11 1.79 3.03
N ILE A 38 -9.42 2.63 4.01
CA ILE A 38 -8.71 2.64 5.30
C ILE A 38 -9.24 1.51 6.17
N LEU A 39 -8.37 0.56 6.50
CA LEU A 39 -8.70 -0.52 7.42
C LEU A 39 -8.40 -0.09 8.85
N ARG A 40 -9.31 -0.42 9.77
CA ARG A 40 -9.11 -0.20 11.22
C ARG A 40 -8.29 -1.33 11.86
N ASP A 41 -8.32 -2.51 11.26
CA ASP A 41 -7.63 -3.72 11.70
C ASP A 41 -7.25 -4.53 10.46
N ILE A 42 -6.01 -5.01 10.39
CA ILE A 42 -5.53 -5.85 9.30
C ILE A 42 -6.36 -7.13 9.14
N LYS A 43 -7.02 -7.61 10.20
CA LYS A 43 -7.91 -8.78 10.14
C LYS A 43 -9.12 -8.59 9.23
N SER A 44 -9.46 -7.34 8.89
CA SER A 44 -10.53 -7.03 7.94
C SER A 44 -10.11 -7.09 6.48
N TYR A 45 -8.80 -7.27 6.21
CA TYR A 45 -8.29 -7.45 4.86
C TYR A 45 -8.62 -8.85 4.32
N ASP A 46 -9.26 -8.89 3.15
CA ASP A 46 -9.74 -10.13 2.53
C ASP A 46 -8.74 -10.75 1.53
N GLY A 47 -7.60 -10.10 1.28
CA GLY A 47 -6.57 -10.59 0.36
C GLY A 47 -6.86 -10.36 -1.13
N THR A 48 -7.97 -9.73 -1.50
CA THR A 48 -8.42 -9.65 -2.91
C THR A 48 -7.87 -8.46 -3.68
N SER A 49 -7.39 -7.43 -2.98
CA SER A 49 -7.01 -6.13 -3.53
C SER A 49 -5.62 -5.73 -3.05
N LYS A 50 -5.07 -4.64 -3.59
CA LYS A 50 -3.75 -4.15 -3.16
C LYS A 50 -3.80 -3.67 -1.71
N LEU A 51 -2.71 -3.85 -0.97
CA LEU A 51 -2.58 -3.46 0.44
C LEU A 51 -1.29 -2.67 0.67
N ILE A 52 -1.37 -1.58 1.43
CA ILE A 52 -0.22 -0.83 1.94
C ILE A 52 -0.22 -0.94 3.47
N THR A 53 0.86 -1.46 4.03
CA THR A 53 0.95 -1.72 5.47
C THR A 53 2.39 -1.75 5.99
N GLU A 54 2.57 -2.18 7.23
CA GLU A 54 3.85 -2.23 7.96
C GLU A 54 4.22 -3.68 8.35
N PRO A 55 5.52 -3.99 8.56
CA PRO A 55 6.01 -5.38 8.64
C PRO A 55 5.36 -6.22 9.73
N GLN A 56 5.04 -5.61 10.87
CA GLN A 56 4.42 -6.29 12.01
C GLN A 56 3.05 -6.90 11.71
N TYR A 57 2.37 -6.45 10.65
CA TYR A 57 1.10 -7.01 10.22
C TYR A 57 1.25 -8.23 9.30
N LEU A 58 2.46 -8.52 8.81
CA LEU A 58 2.75 -9.68 7.97
C LEU A 58 2.80 -11.00 8.73
N SER A 59 3.21 -10.97 10.00
CA SER A 59 3.24 -12.17 10.85
C SER A 59 1.84 -12.77 11.06
N ASN A 60 0.79 -11.96 10.84
CA ASN A 60 -0.61 -12.35 10.99
C ASN A 60 -1.26 -12.81 9.68
N THR A 61 -0.56 -12.68 8.54
CA THR A 61 -1.06 -13.16 7.24
C THR A 61 -0.53 -14.57 7.01
N ASN A 62 -1.40 -15.58 7.07
CA ASN A 62 -1.07 -17.02 6.95
C ASN A 62 -0.49 -17.47 5.60
N SER A 63 -0.11 -16.55 4.73
CA SER A 63 0.37 -16.80 3.37
C SER A 63 1.47 -15.81 3.06
N SER A 64 2.52 -16.29 2.37
CA SER A 64 3.54 -15.49 1.69
C SER A 64 3.03 -14.11 1.27
N THR A 65 3.74 -13.04 1.66
CA THR A 65 3.36 -11.65 1.39
C THR A 65 2.88 -11.53 -0.05
N PRO A 66 1.59 -11.23 -0.30
CA PRO A 66 1.07 -11.18 -1.65
C PRO A 66 1.86 -10.17 -2.48
N GLU A 67 2.10 -10.46 -3.76
CA GLU A 67 2.68 -9.52 -4.73
C GLU A 67 1.88 -8.19 -4.80
N THR A 68 0.64 -8.22 -4.30
CA THR A 68 -0.25 -7.06 -4.17
C THR A 68 0.01 -6.20 -2.93
N THR A 69 1.09 -6.43 -2.18
CA THR A 69 1.36 -5.71 -0.92
C THR A 69 2.57 -4.79 -1.02
N LEU A 70 2.40 -3.57 -0.50
CA LEU A 70 3.45 -2.60 -0.26
C LEU A 70 3.72 -2.51 1.24
N ILE A 71 4.95 -2.80 1.64
CA ILE A 71 5.37 -2.81 3.04
C ILE A 71 6.26 -1.61 3.33
N VAL A 72 5.89 -0.86 4.38
CA VAL A 72 6.57 0.36 4.78
C VAL A 72 7.11 0.18 6.19
N GLY A 73 8.43 0.22 6.35
CA GLY A 73 9.08 -0.08 7.63
C GLY A 73 10.52 0.41 7.71
N GLU A 74 11.24 0.02 8.76
CA GLU A 74 12.68 0.22 8.82
C GLU A 74 13.39 -0.72 7.85
N PHE A 75 14.58 -0.33 7.38
CA PHE A 75 15.32 -1.12 6.38
C PHE A 75 15.56 -2.57 6.84
N ASP A 76 15.94 -2.76 8.09
CA ASP A 76 16.22 -4.09 8.64
C ASP A 76 14.99 -4.99 8.73
N ASP A 77 13.79 -4.40 8.83
CA ASP A 77 12.53 -5.14 8.95
C ASP A 77 11.97 -5.60 7.60
N VAL A 78 12.37 -4.93 6.50
CA VAL A 78 11.79 -5.16 5.16
C VAL A 78 12.77 -5.70 4.13
N LYS A 79 14.08 -5.68 4.40
CA LYS A 79 15.13 -6.06 3.43
C LYS A 79 15.00 -7.48 2.87
N ASP A 80 14.39 -8.39 3.63
CA ASP A 80 14.25 -9.81 3.25
C ASP A 80 12.86 -10.15 2.68
N LEU A 81 11.99 -9.15 2.48
CA LEU A 81 10.64 -9.35 1.94
C LEU A 81 10.65 -9.31 0.41
N SER A 82 9.96 -10.28 -0.22
CA SER A 82 9.84 -10.39 -1.69
C SER A 82 8.78 -9.46 -2.31
N SER A 83 8.22 -8.52 -1.53
CA SER A 83 7.13 -7.62 -1.94
C SER A 83 7.64 -6.21 -2.31
N TYR A 84 6.75 -5.32 -2.74
CA TYR A 84 7.12 -3.90 -2.81
C TYR A 84 7.43 -3.41 -1.38
N THR A 85 8.54 -2.70 -1.23
CA THR A 85 8.98 -2.19 0.06
C THR A 85 9.36 -0.71 -0.02
N ILE A 86 9.06 0.04 1.04
CA ILE A 86 9.54 1.40 1.26
C ILE A 86 10.19 1.45 2.63
N CYS A 87 11.50 1.73 2.65
CA CYS A 87 12.23 1.89 3.88
C CYS A 87 12.21 3.35 4.36
N ARG A 88 11.97 3.55 5.65
CA ARG A 88 12.10 4.86 6.31
C ARG A 88 13.53 5.42 6.17
N PRO A 89 13.71 6.75 6.17
CA PRO A 89 12.67 7.79 6.24
C PRO A 89 11.83 7.85 4.96
N LEU A 90 10.55 8.24 5.13
CA LEU A 90 9.58 8.41 4.05
C LEU A 90 9.81 9.76 3.36
N THR A 91 10.65 9.75 2.33
CA THR A 91 10.82 10.93 1.47
C THR A 91 9.75 10.91 0.37
N GLU A 92 9.36 12.11 -0.09
CA GLU A 92 8.40 12.25 -1.19
C GLU A 92 8.83 11.43 -2.41
N GLU A 93 10.08 11.57 -2.84
CA GLU A 93 10.65 10.82 -3.96
C GLU A 93 10.50 9.29 -3.82
N LYS A 94 10.79 8.73 -2.64
CA LYS A 94 10.65 7.29 -2.38
C LYS A 94 9.19 6.85 -2.45
N ILE A 95 8.29 7.65 -1.85
CA ILE A 95 6.86 7.36 -1.87
C ILE A 95 6.34 7.38 -3.31
N GLU A 96 6.68 8.42 -4.08
CA GLU A 96 6.20 8.57 -5.45
C GLU A 96 6.70 7.47 -6.38
N TYR A 97 8.00 7.16 -6.30
CA TYR A 97 8.62 6.10 -7.10
C TYR A 97 7.97 4.75 -6.83
N THR A 98 7.87 4.36 -5.56
CA THR A 98 7.36 3.03 -5.21
C THR A 98 5.86 2.92 -5.43
N LEU A 99 5.07 3.96 -5.14
CA LEU A 99 3.63 3.93 -5.43
C LEU A 99 3.34 3.84 -6.93
N ARG A 100 4.17 4.46 -7.79
CA ARG A 100 4.03 4.30 -9.24
C ARG A 100 4.24 2.85 -9.67
N ALA A 101 5.29 2.19 -9.19
CA ALA A 101 5.53 0.78 -9.48
C ALA A 101 4.37 -0.08 -8.95
N PHE A 102 4.01 0.15 -7.69
CA PHE A 102 2.96 -0.58 -6.99
C PHE A 102 1.60 -0.49 -7.66
N VAL A 103 1.17 0.68 -8.16
CA VAL A 103 -0.16 0.86 -8.75
C VAL A 103 -0.22 0.41 -10.22
N ASN A 104 0.89 0.50 -10.97
CA ASN A 104 0.88 0.28 -12.42
C ASN A 104 1.17 -1.16 -12.86
N GLU A 105 1.76 -2.00 -12.02
CA GLU A 105 1.91 -3.43 -12.30
C GLU A 105 0.59 -4.14 -11.94
N ALA A 106 -0.21 -4.44 -12.97
CA ALA A 106 -1.46 -5.21 -12.96
C ALA A 106 -1.50 -6.12 -14.18
#